data_AF-A0A855K7M0-F1
#
_entry.id   AF-A0A855K7M0-F1
#
_cell.length_a   1.000
_cell.length_b   1.000
_cell.length_c   1.000
_cell.angle_alpha   90.00
_cell.angle_beta   90.00
_cell.angle_gamma   90.00
#
_symmetry.space_group_name_H-M   'P 1'
#
loop_
_entity.id
_entity.type
_entity.pdbx_description
1 polymer ?
#
loop_
_entity_poly.entity_id
_entity_poly.type
_entity_poly.pdbx_seq_one_letter_code
_entity_poly.pdbx_strand_id
1 'polypeptide(L)' 'IDDLALTVEPLTVELSYTAVRAYLRWGKRHHPAALNICDVFAYALATAHNCPMLFVGDDFARTDVAAALF' A
#
# COMPACT_ATOMS: atom_id res chain seq x y z
N ILE A 1 8.44 17.27 8.72
CA ILE A 1 8.47 15.80 8.85
C ILE A 1 8.72 15.41 10.31
N ASP A 2 9.66 16.07 10.98
CA ASP A 2 10.02 15.76 12.36
C ASP A 2 8.88 15.96 13.38
N ASP A 3 7.95 16.89 13.13
CA ASP A 3 6.80 17.15 14.01
C ASP A 3 5.60 16.20 13.80
N LEU A 4 5.65 15.28 12.82
CA LEU A 4 4.51 14.42 12.46
C LEU A 4 4.47 13.09 13.23
N ALA A 5 5.38 12.86 14.18
CA ALA A 5 5.47 11.61 14.95
C ALA A 5 5.42 10.34 14.06
N LEU A 6 6.12 10.38 12.92
CA LEU A 6 6.15 9.28 11.97
C LEU A 6 7.09 8.17 12.43
N THR A 7 6.66 6.93 12.29
CA THR A 7 7.53 5.75 12.39
C THR A 7 7.89 5.28 10.99
N VAL A 8 9.20 5.20 10.70
CA VAL A 8 9.69 4.66 9.44
C VAL A 8 9.90 3.16 9.59
N GLU A 9 9.14 2.38 8.84
CA GLU A 9 9.23 0.93 8.84
C GLU A 9 10.23 0.42 7.78
N PRO A 10 11.11 -0.54 8.12
CA PRO A 10 12.05 -1.11 7.16
C PRO A 10 11.35 -2.00 6.14
N LEU A 11 11.93 -2.11 4.95
CA LEU A 11 11.50 -3.10 3.97
C LEU A 11 12.07 -4.49 4.32
N THR A 12 11.28 -5.29 5.04
CA THR A 12 11.66 -6.66 5.40
C THR A 12 11.39 -7.66 4.25
N VAL A 13 11.92 -8.87 4.38
CA VAL A 13 11.67 -9.96 3.43
C VAL A 13 10.20 -10.36 3.42
N GLU A 14 9.57 -10.42 4.59
CA GLU A 14 8.16 -10.74 4.77
C GLU A 14 7.27 -9.69 4.11
N LEU A 15 7.60 -8.40 4.30
CA LEU A 15 6.88 -7.30 3.67
C LEU A 15 7.05 -7.34 2.14
N SER A 16 8.24 -7.69 1.65
CA SER A 16 8.51 -7.85 0.23
C SER A 16 7.65 -8.94 -0.41
N TYR A 17 7.46 -10.10 0.26
CA TYR A 17 6.56 -11.14 -0.24
C TYR A 17 5.10 -10.67 -0.27
N THR A 18 4.67 -9.89 0.73
CA THR A 18 3.32 -9.30 0.74
C THR A 18 3.14 -8.31 -0.40
N ALA A 19 4.13 -7.47 -0.68
CA ALA A 19 4.11 -6.53 -1.81
C ALA A 19 4.05 -7.25 -3.15
N VAL A 20 4.79 -8.35 -3.34
CA VAL A 20 4.72 -9.16 -4.56
C VAL A 20 3.32 -9.76 -4.75
N ARG A 21 2.70 -10.30 -3.68
CA ARG A 21 1.31 -10.78 -3.76
C ARG A 21 0.34 -9.66 -4.10
N ALA A 22 0.52 -8.47 -3.53
CA ALA A 22 -0.29 -7.30 -3.86
C ALA A 22 -0.11 -6.87 -5.31
N TYR A 23 1.10 -6.91 -5.86
CA TYR A 23 1.36 -6.59 -7.27
C TYR A 23 0.72 -7.59 -8.23
N LEU A 24 0.75 -8.88 -7.91
CA LEU A 24 0.06 -9.89 -8.72
C LEU A 24 -1.47 -9.71 -8.71
N ARG A 25 -2.03 -9.15 -7.63
CA ARG A 25 -3.47 -8.93 -7.47
C ARG A 25 -3.94 -7.60 -8.05
N TRP A 26 -3.19 -6.52 -7.81
CA TRP A 26 -3.62 -5.13 -8.04
C TRP A 26 -2.72 -4.35 -9.02
N GLY A 27 -1.62 -4.96 -9.47
CA GLY A 27 -0.57 -4.27 -10.21
C GLY A 27 -0.95 -3.83 -11.62
N LYS A 28 -0.16 -2.89 -12.16
CA LYS A 28 -0.23 -2.45 -13.56
C LYS A 28 -0.28 -3.65 -14.51
N ARG A 29 -1.13 -3.53 -15.54
CA ARG A 29 -1.37 -4.53 -16.60
C ARG A 29 -2.15 -5.79 -16.17
N HIS A 30 -2.39 -5.99 -14.87
CA HIS A 30 -3.12 -7.15 -14.36
C HIS A 30 -4.49 -6.79 -13.79
N HIS A 31 -4.60 -5.62 -13.17
CA HIS A 31 -5.83 -5.16 -12.54
C HIS A 31 -6.13 -3.69 -12.87
N PRO A 32 -7.40 -3.28 -12.96
CA PRO A 32 -7.75 -1.87 -13.17
C PRO A 32 -7.34 -0.88 -12.07
N ALA A 33 -6.94 -1.35 -10.88
CA ALA A 33 -6.31 -0.52 -9.84
C ALA A 33 -4.91 -0.04 -10.28
N ALA A 34 -4.25 -0.83 -11.14
CA ALA A 34 -3.01 -0.46 -11.80
C ALA A 34 -1.91 0.06 -10.86
N LEU A 35 -1.77 -0.59 -9.69
CA LEU A 35 -0.75 -0.22 -8.70
C LEU A 35 0.66 -0.37 -9.30
N ASN A 36 1.51 0.63 -9.06
CA ASN A 36 2.93 0.56 -9.36
C ASN A 36 3.72 -0.14 -8.24
N ILE A 37 5.03 -0.34 -8.43
CA ILE A 37 5.85 -1.08 -7.47
C ILE A 37 5.97 -0.39 -6.10
N CYS A 38 5.99 0.94 -6.05
CA CYS A 38 6.00 1.69 -4.80
C CYS A 38 4.64 1.60 -4.09
N ASP A 39 3.54 1.66 -4.86
CA ASP A 39 2.18 1.57 -4.30
C ASP A 39 1.95 0.24 -3.59
N VAL A 40 2.47 -0.86 -4.13
CA VAL A 40 2.30 -2.19 -3.51
C VAL A 40 3.08 -2.35 -2.21
N PHE A 41 4.18 -1.61 -2.01
CA PHE A 41 4.85 -1.58 -0.72
C PHE A 41 4.04 -0.80 0.31
N ALA A 42 3.49 0.34 -0.08
CA ALA A 42 2.61 1.13 0.80
C ALA A 42 1.34 0.36 1.17
N TYR A 43 0.70 -0.29 0.19
CA TYR A 43 -0.43 -1.19 0.40
C TYR A 43 -0.07 -2.36 1.33
N ALA A 44 1.08 -3.00 1.11
CA ALA A 44 1.52 -4.13 1.90
C ALA A 44 1.78 -3.73 3.36
N LEU A 45 2.35 -2.55 3.59
CA LEU A 45 2.59 -2.03 4.93
C LEU A 45 1.26 -1.74 5.65
N ALA A 46 0.33 -1.04 5.00
CA ALA A 46 -0.99 -0.79 5.55
C ALA A 46 -1.73 -2.08 5.93
N THR A 47 -1.66 -3.09 5.04
CA THR A 47 -2.26 -4.41 5.28
C THR A 47 -1.58 -5.15 6.44
N ALA A 48 -0.25 -5.13 6.52
CA ALA A 48 0.50 -5.82 7.57
C ALA A 48 0.24 -5.23 8.96
N HIS A 49 0.03 -3.91 9.05
CA HIS A 49 -0.32 -3.22 10.28
C HIS A 49 -1.84 -3.16 10.54
N ASN A 50 -2.66 -3.70 9.64
CA ASN A 50 -4.12 -3.61 9.69
C ASN A 50 -4.61 -2.16 9.92
N CYS A 51 -3.97 -1.19 9.27
CA CYS A 51 -4.28 0.22 9.40
C CYS A 51 -4.82 0.80 8.09
N PRO A 52 -5.69 1.83 8.16
CA PRO A 52 -6.19 2.48 6.97
C PRO A 52 -5.06 3.29 6.30
N MET A 53 -5.10 3.36 4.97
CA MET A 53 -4.10 4.02 4.15
C MET A 53 -4.51 5.47 3.87
N LEU A 54 -3.60 6.40 4.13
CA LEU A 54 -3.73 7.79 3.71
C LEU A 54 -3.08 7.97 2.34
N PHE A 55 -3.87 8.38 1.34
CA PHE A 55 -3.42 8.65 -0.02
C PHE A 55 -4.22 9.80 -0.62
N VAL A 56 -3.73 10.35 -1.73
CA VAL A 56 -4.40 11.39 -2.51
C VAL A 56 -4.78 10.81 -3.87
N GLY A 57 -5.96 11.16 -4.37
CA GLY A 57 -6.49 10.63 -5.63
C GLY A 57 -7.14 9.25 -5.47
N ASP A 58 -7.21 8.49 -6.56
CA ASP A 58 -7.99 7.24 -6.64
C ASP A 58 -7.12 5.98 -6.78
N ASP A 59 -5.80 6.08 -6.58
CA ASP A 59 -4.84 5.00 -6.87
C ASP A 59 -5.17 3.70 -6.12
N PHE A 60 -5.73 3.80 -4.92
CA PHE A 60 -6.11 2.65 -4.09
C PHE A 60 -7.62 2.38 -4.06
N ALA A 61 -8.44 3.21 -4.71
CA ALA A 61 -9.91 3.14 -4.64
C ALA A 61 -10.50 1.84 -5.22
N ARG A 62 -9.71 1.13 -6.03
CA ARG A 62 -10.09 -0.17 -6.63
C ARG A 62 -9.36 -1.35 -6.01
N THR A 63 -8.87 -1.18 -4.79
CA THR A 63 -8.29 -2.24 -3.96
C THR A 63 -9.20 -2.53 -2.78
N ASP A 64 -8.81 -3.45 -1.91
CA ASP A 64 -9.50 -3.75 -0.66
C ASP A 64 -8.84 -3.10 0.57
N VAL A 65 -7.87 -2.18 0.40
CA VAL A 65 -7.33 -1.42 1.52
C VAL A 65 -8.34 -0.35 1.96
N ALA A 66 -8.49 -0.17 3.27
CA ALA A 66 -9.34 0.88 3.81
C ALA A 66 -8.69 2.26 3.62
N ALA A 67 -9.45 3.25 3.16
CA ALA A 67 -9.01 4.64 3.11
C ALA A 67 -9.08 5.28 4.50
N ALA A 68 -8.08 6.11 4.85
CA ALA A 68 -8.03 6.80 6.14
C ALA A 68 -8.91 8.06 6.19
N LEU A 69 -9.15 8.70 5.05
CA LEU A 69 -10.01 9.87 4.92
C LEU A 69 -11.18 9.55 4.00
N PHE A 70 -12.37 10.04 4.37
CA PHE A 70 -13.59 10.01 3.57
C PHE A 70 -13.82 11.35 2.88
#